data_AF-A0A1B2FC70-F1
#
_entry.id   AF-A0A1B2FC70-F1
#
_cell.length_a   1.000
_cell.length_b   1.000
_cell.length_c   1.000
_cell.angle_alpha   90.00
_cell.angle_beta   90.00
_cell.angle_gamma   90.00
#
_symmetry.space_group_name_H-M   'P 1'
#
loop_
_entity.id
_entity.type
_entity.pdbx_description
1 polymer ?
#
loop_
_entity_poly.entity_id
_entity_poly.type
_entity_poly.pdbx_seq_one_letter_code
_entity_poly.pdbx_strand_id
1 'polypeptide(L)'
;MTSTARSTFPTQVPISFLTVHRKPRVNDRSWPTSQSVVPFVIVQGVFASGRLHRDNARHSASVNPSGRSEPLRRQGRPRAGNNHIVITFNISQWRAWAPGLHTPADWRTWADGEPLSPDDSQVPDVSFLPAMQRRRLSPLARMAFAVGWPLADRYESLPLVYVSRHGETPRTFSILSDLAQGEPLSPTQFSLCVHNAVIGLWSILRGHTCEMTALAAAGDGFEHGIIEAAGLLDEGAPAVLLIVAEELPAAAYRPWIDDVPFSYALGLLLTPGEQWQLDLTPGSETAPGDLPNALSWLRALLVDQATLTHPGKQRSWNWQRLA
;
A
#
# COMPACT_ATOMS: atom_id res chain seq x y z
N MET A 1 37.71 -35.09 26.60
CA MET A 1 36.39 -34.79 27.16
C MET A 1 35.83 -33.58 26.42
N THR A 2 35.07 -33.84 25.37
CA THR A 2 34.32 -32.87 24.56
C THR A 2 32.92 -32.77 25.13
N SER A 3 32.43 -31.57 25.43
CA SER A 3 31.01 -31.33 25.72
C SER A 3 30.57 -30.04 25.06
N THR A 4 29.65 -30.21 24.12
CA THR A 4 29.03 -29.19 23.28
C THR A 4 27.73 -28.77 23.96
N ALA A 5 27.62 -27.51 24.42
CA ALA A 5 26.37 -26.98 24.96
C ALA A 5 25.58 -26.28 23.83
N ARG A 6 24.44 -26.85 23.45
CA ARG A 6 23.43 -26.24 22.56
C ARG A 6 22.66 -25.17 23.34
N SER A 7 22.65 -23.95 22.80
CA SER A 7 21.74 -22.87 23.22
C SER A 7 20.40 -23.04 22.51
N THR A 8 19.37 -23.43 23.27
CA THR A 8 17.96 -23.43 22.85
C THR A 8 17.39 -22.01 22.98
N PHE A 9 17.04 -21.39 21.85
CA PHE A 9 16.20 -20.18 21.82
C PHE A 9 14.72 -20.58 22.01
N PRO A 10 13.94 -19.90 22.88
CA PRO A 10 12.51 -20.14 22.96
C PRO A 10 11.79 -19.48 21.77
N THR A 11 11.07 -20.30 21.04
CA THR A 11 10.12 -19.98 19.97
C THR A 11 8.86 -19.32 20.51
N GLN A 12 8.35 -18.33 19.76
CA GLN A 12 6.95 -17.89 19.68
C GLN A 12 6.32 -17.28 20.95
N VAL A 13 6.26 -15.95 20.99
CA VAL A 13 5.26 -15.21 21.77
C VAL A 13 4.03 -14.99 20.86
N PRO A 14 2.82 -15.41 21.24
CA PRO A 14 1.63 -15.22 20.42
C PRO A 14 1.17 -13.75 20.47
N ILE A 15 1.05 -13.12 19.30
CA ILE A 15 0.41 -11.81 19.13
C ILE A 15 -1.11 -12.03 19.26
N SER A 16 -1.71 -11.43 20.29
CA SER A 16 -3.17 -11.45 20.49
C SER A 16 -3.81 -10.37 19.62
N PHE A 17 -4.60 -10.77 18.61
CA PHE A 17 -5.44 -9.86 17.85
C PHE A 17 -6.65 -9.45 18.70
N LEU A 18 -6.87 -8.16 18.88
CA LEU A 18 -8.08 -7.63 19.49
C LEU A 18 -9.22 -7.69 18.45
N THR A 19 -10.03 -8.74 18.50
CA THR A 19 -11.26 -8.83 17.71
C THR A 19 -12.28 -7.79 18.21
N VAL A 20 -12.50 -6.72 17.46
CA VAL A 20 -13.57 -5.74 17.77
C VAL A 20 -14.90 -6.30 17.27
N HIS A 21 -15.74 -6.78 18.19
CA HIS A 21 -17.12 -7.16 17.89
C HIS A 21 -17.98 -5.91 17.61
N ARG A 22 -18.66 -5.89 16.45
CA ARG A 22 -19.73 -4.91 16.14
C ARG A 22 -20.83 -4.99 17.21
N LYS A 23 -21.06 -3.90 17.97
CA LYS A 23 -22.23 -3.78 18.86
C LYS A 23 -23.49 -3.50 18.03
N PRO A 24 -24.66 -4.08 18.37
CA PRO A 24 -25.93 -3.72 17.75
C PRO A 24 -26.45 -2.37 18.29
N ARG A 25 -27.19 -1.65 17.44
CA ARG A 25 -27.78 -0.33 17.71
C ARG A 25 -28.71 -0.38 18.93
N VAL A 26 -28.53 0.54 19.87
CA VAL A 26 -29.49 0.85 20.96
C VAL A 26 -29.84 2.32 20.88
N ASN A 27 -31.15 2.62 20.90
CA ASN A 27 -31.75 3.95 20.90
C ASN A 27 -31.67 4.63 22.28
N ASP A 28 -31.53 5.95 22.26
CA ASP A 28 -31.79 6.96 23.30
C ASP A 28 -31.17 6.83 24.70
N ARG A 29 -30.22 7.75 25.01
CA ARG A 29 -30.33 8.79 26.06
C ARG A 29 -29.08 9.69 26.09
N SER A 30 -29.35 10.98 26.23
CA SER A 30 -28.48 12.18 26.27
C SER A 30 -27.19 12.13 27.11
N TRP A 31 -26.07 12.64 26.57
CA TRP A 31 -24.90 13.23 27.29
C TRP A 31 -24.16 14.27 26.40
N PRO A 32 -23.38 15.21 26.98
CA PRO A 32 -23.12 16.54 26.42
C PRO A 32 -21.91 16.65 25.48
N THR A 33 -21.88 17.77 24.75
CA THR A 33 -20.85 18.27 23.84
C THR A 33 -19.42 18.21 24.38
N SER A 34 -18.60 17.31 23.83
CA SER A 34 -17.16 17.50 23.63
C SER A 34 -16.69 16.63 22.46
N GLN A 35 -16.06 17.25 21.46
CA GLN A 35 -15.33 16.67 20.33
C GLN A 35 -15.78 15.25 19.90
N SER A 36 -16.68 15.23 18.93
CA SER A 36 -17.13 14.02 18.23
C SER A 36 -15.95 13.23 17.67
N VAL A 37 -15.61 12.11 18.31
CA VAL A 37 -14.81 11.04 17.73
C VAL A 37 -15.70 10.35 16.69
N VAL A 38 -15.51 10.70 15.42
CA VAL A 38 -16.11 9.99 14.29
C VAL A 38 -15.41 8.63 14.18
N PRO A 39 -16.12 7.49 14.06
CA PRO A 39 -15.50 6.19 13.92
C PRO A 39 -14.86 6.08 12.52
N PHE A 40 -13.54 6.04 12.46
CA PHE A 40 -12.77 5.80 11.24
C PHE A 40 -12.48 4.31 11.09
N VAL A 41 -12.67 3.76 9.90
CA VAL A 41 -12.16 2.44 9.53
C VAL A 41 -10.92 2.68 8.68
N ILE A 42 -9.74 2.46 9.26
CA ILE A 42 -8.49 2.37 8.49
C ILE A 42 -8.12 0.89 8.47
N VAL A 43 -8.12 0.28 7.30
CA VAL A 43 -7.68 -1.10 7.12
C VAL A 43 -6.17 -1.10 6.90
N GLN A 44 -5.45 -1.83 7.76
CA GLN A 44 -4.04 -2.16 7.54
C GLN A 44 -3.96 -3.57 6.95
N GLY A 45 -3.48 -3.66 5.72
CA GLY A 45 -3.21 -4.93 5.05
C GLY A 45 -1.71 -5.22 5.01
N VAL A 46 -1.30 -6.38 5.53
CA VAL A 46 0.04 -6.94 5.31
C VAL A 46 -0.10 -8.14 4.40
N PHE A 47 0.37 -8.03 3.16
CA PHE A 47 0.36 -9.14 2.21
C PHE A 47 1.70 -9.91 2.30
N ALA A 48 1.71 -11.00 3.06
CA ALA A 48 2.80 -11.97 3.00
C ALA A 48 2.67 -12.80 1.71
N SER A 49 3.80 -13.19 1.10
CA SER A 49 3.82 -14.13 -0.03
C SER A 49 3.27 -15.49 0.40
N GLY A 50 1.96 -15.68 0.29
CA GLY A 50 1.23 -16.85 0.74
C GLY A 50 -0.20 -16.80 0.23
N ARG A 51 -0.69 -17.94 -0.26
CA ARG A 51 -1.98 -18.12 -0.96
C ARG A 51 -3.11 -17.29 -0.35
N LEU A 52 -3.78 -16.53 -1.21
CA LEU A 52 -5.07 -15.90 -0.91
C LEU A 52 -6.02 -16.93 -0.30
N HIS A 53 -6.39 -16.71 0.95
CA HIS A 53 -7.29 -17.57 1.70
C HIS A 53 -8.72 -17.35 1.17
N ARG A 54 -9.34 -18.41 0.65
CA ARG A 54 -10.75 -18.40 0.24
C ARG A 54 -11.63 -18.41 1.48
N ASP A 55 -12.51 -17.42 1.59
CA ASP A 55 -13.54 -17.42 2.62
C ASP A 55 -14.79 -18.23 2.23
N ASN A 56 -15.36 -18.83 3.27
CA ASN A 56 -16.42 -19.82 3.29
C ASN A 56 -17.77 -19.32 2.74
N ALA A 57 -18.25 -19.94 1.65
CA ALA A 57 -19.67 -19.95 1.32
C ALA A 57 -20.41 -20.87 2.29
N ARG A 58 -21.06 -20.30 3.32
CA ARG A 58 -22.03 -21.01 4.17
C ARG A 58 -23.23 -21.44 3.31
N HIS A 59 -23.30 -22.72 2.95
CA HIS A 59 -24.54 -23.33 2.47
C HIS A 59 -25.38 -23.77 3.66
N SER A 60 -26.52 -23.10 3.85
CA SER A 60 -27.63 -23.54 4.68
C SER A 60 -28.23 -24.82 4.11
N ALA A 61 -28.09 -25.94 4.82
CA ALA A 61 -28.74 -27.20 4.47
C ALA A 61 -30.20 -27.19 4.90
N SER A 62 -31.14 -27.27 3.96
CA SER A 62 -32.53 -27.62 4.23
C SER A 62 -32.69 -29.14 4.30
N VAL A 63 -33.19 -29.63 5.42
CA VAL A 63 -33.56 -31.04 5.62
C VAL A 63 -34.90 -31.31 4.94
N ASN A 64 -34.99 -32.34 4.09
CA ASN A 64 -36.26 -32.88 3.60
C ASN A 64 -36.42 -34.34 4.08
N PRO A 65 -37.59 -34.78 4.60
CA PRO A 65 -37.73 -36.05 5.26
C PRO A 65 -38.25 -37.13 4.30
N SER A 66 -37.36 -37.91 3.70
CA SER A 66 -37.73 -39.20 3.11
C SER A 66 -36.48 -40.07 2.92
N GLY A 67 -36.31 -41.07 3.79
CA GLY A 67 -35.15 -41.95 3.82
C GLY A 67 -35.08 -42.94 2.65
N ARG A 68 -34.48 -42.52 1.53
CA ARG A 68 -33.93 -43.42 0.50
C ARG A 68 -32.57 -42.91 0.02
N SER A 69 -31.55 -43.76 0.11
CA SER A 69 -30.19 -43.47 -0.34
C SER A 69 -30.04 -43.72 -1.84
N GLU A 70 -29.84 -42.67 -2.64
CA GLU A 70 -29.33 -42.79 -4.01
C GLU A 70 -27.79 -42.76 -4.01
N PRO A 71 -27.11 -43.59 -4.82
CA PRO A 71 -25.67 -43.50 -4.97
C PRO A 71 -25.30 -42.19 -5.68
N LEU A 72 -24.53 -41.33 -4.99
CA LEU A 72 -23.96 -40.11 -5.56
C LEU A 72 -23.20 -40.45 -6.85
N ARG A 73 -23.74 -40.03 -8.00
CA ARG A 73 -22.94 -39.83 -9.22
C ARG A 73 -21.73 -38.99 -8.82
N ARG A 74 -20.52 -39.52 -9.03
CA ARG A 74 -19.28 -38.73 -8.96
C ARG A 74 -19.39 -37.61 -9.99
N GLN A 75 -19.89 -36.44 -9.56
CA GLN A 75 -19.68 -35.19 -10.28
C GLN A 75 -18.17 -35.02 -10.36
N GLY A 76 -17.65 -35.00 -11.58
CA GLY A 76 -16.24 -34.79 -11.83
C GLY A 76 -15.78 -33.54 -11.07
N ARG A 77 -14.61 -33.63 -10.44
CA ARG A 77 -13.93 -32.44 -9.91
C ARG A 77 -13.99 -31.37 -10.98
N PRO A 78 -14.47 -30.14 -10.70
CA PRO A 78 -14.27 -29.05 -11.62
C PRO A 78 -12.77 -28.98 -11.89
N ARG A 79 -12.38 -29.09 -13.17
CA ARG A 79 -11.01 -28.77 -13.59
C ARG A 79 -10.72 -27.38 -13.01
N ALA A 80 -9.60 -27.23 -12.30
CA ALA A 80 -9.13 -25.93 -11.91
C ALA A 80 -9.01 -25.11 -13.21
N GLY A 81 -9.97 -24.21 -13.46
CA GLY A 81 -9.82 -23.23 -14.51
C GLY A 81 -8.55 -22.45 -14.21
N ASN A 82 -7.72 -22.24 -15.22
CA ASN A 82 -6.69 -21.21 -15.16
C ASN A 82 -7.41 -19.88 -14.91
N ASN A 83 -7.56 -19.52 -13.63
CA ASN A 83 -8.17 -18.27 -13.23
C ASN A 83 -7.13 -17.18 -13.45
N HIS A 84 -7.04 -16.73 -14.69
CA HIS A 84 -6.23 -15.59 -15.10
C HIS A 84 -6.91 -14.34 -14.54
N ILE A 85 -6.30 -13.69 -13.55
CA ILE A 85 -6.83 -12.45 -12.98
C ILE A 85 -6.37 -11.32 -13.89
N VAL A 86 -7.29 -10.78 -14.67
CA VAL A 86 -7.08 -9.60 -15.50
C VAL A 86 -7.95 -8.49 -14.96
N ILE A 87 -7.35 -7.34 -14.66
CA ILE A 87 -8.08 -6.12 -14.30
C ILE A 87 -7.78 -5.03 -15.31
N THR A 88 -8.80 -4.23 -15.61
CA THR A 88 -8.68 -3.10 -16.53
C THR A 88 -9.14 -1.82 -15.85
N PHE A 89 -8.43 -0.73 -16.13
CA PHE A 89 -8.71 0.60 -15.56
C PHE A 89 -8.07 1.69 -16.42
N ASN A 90 -8.40 2.94 -16.14
CA ASN A 90 -7.70 4.09 -16.69
C ASN A 90 -6.79 4.72 -15.63
N ILE A 91 -5.68 5.29 -16.07
CA ILE A 91 -4.87 6.22 -15.25
C ILE A 91 -5.04 7.60 -15.87
N SER A 92 -6.00 8.35 -15.34
CA SER A 92 -6.41 9.64 -15.90
C SER A 92 -5.37 10.74 -15.66
N GLN A 93 -4.66 10.66 -14.53
CA GLN A 93 -3.60 11.58 -14.13
C GLN A 93 -2.56 10.88 -13.28
N TRP A 94 -1.33 11.38 -13.31
CA TRP A 94 -0.24 10.94 -12.45
C TRP A 94 0.63 12.12 -12.02
N ARG A 95 1.32 11.97 -10.89
CA ARG A 95 2.37 12.88 -10.40
C ARG A 95 3.47 12.08 -9.73
N ALA A 96 4.71 12.52 -9.87
CA ALA A 96 5.84 11.91 -9.18
C ALA A 96 6.72 12.98 -8.53
N TRP A 97 7.43 12.58 -7.49
CA TRP A 97 8.43 13.39 -6.83
C TRP A 97 9.64 12.53 -6.44
N ALA A 98 10.84 13.06 -6.64
CA ALA A 98 12.10 12.55 -6.12
C ALA A 98 13.11 13.72 -6.03
N PRO A 99 14.15 13.64 -5.19
CA PRO A 99 15.19 14.65 -5.13
C PRO A 99 15.85 14.88 -6.49
N GLY A 100 16.00 16.14 -6.89
CA GLY A 100 16.58 16.53 -8.18
C GLY A 100 15.69 16.31 -9.42
N LEU A 101 14.48 15.77 -9.27
CA LEU A 101 13.52 15.58 -10.38
C LEU A 101 12.32 16.52 -10.23
N HIS A 102 12.48 17.76 -10.68
CA HIS A 102 11.51 18.86 -10.41
C HIS A 102 10.56 19.10 -11.57
N THR A 103 11.00 18.86 -12.80
CA THR A 103 10.26 19.16 -14.03
C THR A 103 10.00 17.91 -14.86
N PRO A 104 9.01 17.92 -15.77
CA PRO A 104 8.79 16.82 -16.70
C PRO A 104 10.03 16.48 -17.54
N ALA A 105 10.88 17.48 -17.83
CA ALA A 105 12.14 17.26 -18.56
C ALA A 105 13.13 16.43 -17.72
N ASP A 106 13.29 16.75 -16.42
CA ASP A 106 14.16 16.00 -15.52
C ASP A 106 13.75 14.52 -15.46
N TRP A 107 12.43 14.26 -15.35
CA TRP A 107 11.89 12.91 -15.35
C TRP A 107 12.11 12.18 -16.68
N ARG A 108 12.02 12.85 -17.83
CA ARG A 108 12.31 12.25 -19.15
C ARG A 108 13.80 11.88 -19.24
N THR A 109 14.69 12.79 -18.85
CA THR A 109 16.14 12.54 -18.82
C THR A 109 16.52 11.37 -17.90
N TRP A 110 15.91 11.27 -16.71
CA TRP A 110 16.06 10.12 -15.83
C TRP A 110 15.52 8.81 -16.45
N ALA A 111 14.39 8.90 -17.17
CA ALA A 111 13.80 7.74 -17.84
C ALA A 111 14.67 7.22 -18.99
N ASP A 112 15.39 8.13 -19.68
CA ASP A 112 16.35 7.82 -20.74
C ASP A 112 17.67 7.23 -20.21
N GLY A 113 17.85 7.16 -18.88
CA GLY A 113 18.95 6.43 -18.23
C GLY A 113 20.07 7.29 -17.65
N GLU A 114 19.90 8.61 -17.61
CA GLU A 114 20.89 9.48 -16.97
C GLU A 114 21.00 9.20 -15.45
N PRO A 115 22.22 9.10 -14.90
CA PRO A 115 22.41 8.86 -13.46
C PRO A 115 21.84 9.99 -12.61
N LEU A 116 21.08 9.62 -11.58
CA LEU A 116 20.63 10.57 -10.57
C LEU A 116 21.71 10.72 -9.49
N SER A 117 22.00 11.96 -9.09
CA SER A 117 22.76 12.27 -7.88
C SER A 117 21.83 12.98 -6.89
N PRO A 118 20.96 12.23 -6.19
CA PRO A 118 19.93 12.82 -5.35
C PRO A 118 20.55 13.52 -4.13
N ASP A 119 20.02 14.69 -3.81
CA ASP A 119 20.25 15.32 -2.50
C ASP A 119 19.17 14.82 -1.53
N ASP A 120 19.52 13.82 -0.73
CA ASP A 120 18.64 13.15 0.23
C ASP A 120 18.03 14.10 1.28
N SER A 121 18.54 15.33 1.40
CA SER A 121 17.98 16.35 2.31
C SER A 121 16.77 17.08 1.73
N GLN A 122 16.53 16.98 0.42
CA GLN A 122 15.41 17.63 -0.23
C GLN A 122 14.09 17.04 0.23
N VAL A 123 13.11 17.93 0.44
CA VAL A 123 11.71 17.58 0.68
C VAL A 123 10.84 18.42 -0.25
N PRO A 124 9.69 17.90 -0.72
CA PRO A 124 8.83 18.67 -1.60
C PRO A 124 8.23 19.88 -0.89
N ASP A 125 7.92 20.91 -1.69
CA ASP A 125 7.11 22.01 -1.22
C ASP A 125 5.66 21.54 -1.01
N VAL A 126 5.17 21.79 0.20
CA VAL A 126 3.78 21.53 0.62
C VAL A 126 3.11 22.81 1.10
N SER A 127 3.53 23.97 0.58
CA SER A 127 3.06 25.30 0.94
C SER A 127 1.56 25.54 0.74
N PHE A 128 0.88 24.68 -0.02
CA PHE A 128 -0.59 24.63 -0.08
C PHE A 128 -1.23 24.32 1.28
N LEU A 129 -0.49 23.79 2.25
CA LEU A 129 -0.93 23.61 3.63
C LEU A 129 -0.54 24.80 4.53
N PRO A 130 -1.42 25.20 5.47
CA PRO A 130 -1.07 26.08 6.59
C PRO A 130 0.21 25.64 7.32
N ALA A 131 1.02 26.61 7.76
CA ALA A 131 2.33 26.37 8.38
C ALA A 131 2.30 25.38 9.56
N MET A 132 1.27 25.45 10.42
CA MET A 132 1.13 24.54 11.56
C MET A 132 0.83 23.09 11.16
N GLN A 133 0.12 22.88 10.05
CA GLN A 133 -0.15 21.54 9.52
C GLN A 133 1.10 20.95 8.88
N ARG A 134 1.88 21.76 8.14
CA ARG A 134 3.16 21.36 7.53
C ARG A 134 4.18 20.85 8.55
N ARG A 135 4.17 21.37 9.78
CA ARG A 135 5.08 20.95 10.86
C ARG A 135 4.80 19.55 11.40
N ARG A 136 3.63 18.98 11.11
CA ARG A 136 3.24 17.62 11.55
C ARG A 136 3.65 16.54 10.56
N LEU A 137 4.04 16.90 9.34
CA LEU A 137 4.38 15.95 8.28
C LEU A 137 5.85 15.54 8.34
N SER A 138 6.12 14.23 8.33
CA SER A 138 7.43 13.64 8.00
C SER A 138 7.87 13.97 6.57
N PRO A 139 9.14 13.75 6.21
CA PRO A 139 9.56 13.74 4.82
C PRO A 139 8.71 12.79 3.96
N LEU A 140 8.50 11.53 4.39
CA LEU A 140 7.59 10.58 3.73
C LEU A 140 6.18 11.14 3.49
N ALA A 141 5.54 11.69 4.53
CA ALA A 141 4.21 12.27 4.40
C ALA A 141 4.21 13.50 3.47
N ARG A 142 5.26 14.33 3.48
CA ARG A 142 5.39 15.45 2.54
C ARG A 142 5.44 14.97 1.10
N MET A 143 6.17 13.89 0.81
CA MET A 143 6.19 13.28 -0.53
C MET A 143 4.81 12.80 -0.96
N ALA A 144 4.13 12.02 -0.11
CA ALA A 144 2.78 11.56 -0.38
C ALA A 144 1.81 12.73 -0.64
N PHE A 145 1.88 13.78 0.17
CA PHE A 145 1.04 14.96 0.02
C PHE A 145 1.34 15.74 -1.27
N ALA A 146 2.62 15.90 -1.63
CA ALA A 146 3.01 16.65 -2.81
C ALA A 146 2.51 16.01 -4.12
N VAL A 147 2.54 14.68 -4.21
CA VAL A 147 2.04 13.97 -5.40
C VAL A 147 0.53 13.78 -5.38
N GLY A 148 -0.05 13.52 -4.21
CA GLY A 148 -1.47 13.21 -4.08
C GLY A 148 -2.37 14.45 -4.08
N TRP A 149 -2.00 15.51 -3.33
CA TRP A 149 -2.93 16.61 -3.04
C TRP A 149 -3.50 17.27 -4.30
N PRO A 150 -2.68 17.59 -5.32
CA PRO A 150 -3.19 18.18 -6.56
C PRO A 150 -4.09 17.23 -7.37
N LEU A 151 -3.92 15.91 -7.23
CA LEU A 151 -4.77 14.91 -7.90
C LEU A 151 -6.15 14.83 -7.22
N ALA A 152 -6.20 15.08 -5.91
CA ALA A 152 -7.43 15.03 -5.13
C ALA A 152 -8.23 16.34 -5.16
N ASP A 153 -7.66 17.48 -5.57
CA ASP A 153 -8.30 18.81 -5.43
C ASP A 153 -9.67 18.96 -6.10
N ARG A 154 -9.96 18.17 -7.13
CA ARG A 154 -11.25 18.20 -7.84
C ARG A 154 -12.33 17.30 -7.23
N TYR A 155 -11.99 16.55 -6.18
CA TYR A 155 -12.87 15.54 -5.59
C TYR A 155 -13.20 15.91 -4.14
N GLU A 156 -14.50 16.01 -3.86
CA GLU A 156 -15.03 16.21 -2.50
C GLU A 156 -14.86 14.96 -1.62
N SER A 157 -14.89 13.78 -2.25
CA SER A 157 -14.65 12.48 -1.62
C SER A 157 -13.87 11.62 -2.62
N LEU A 158 -12.72 11.08 -2.20
CA LEU A 158 -11.84 10.30 -3.06
C LEU A 158 -11.17 9.21 -2.22
N PRO A 159 -11.58 7.93 -2.39
CA PRO A 159 -10.91 6.83 -1.73
C PRO A 159 -9.41 6.84 -1.99
N LEU A 160 -8.63 6.50 -0.96
CA LEU A 160 -7.17 6.55 -0.99
C LEU A 160 -6.57 5.17 -0.67
N VAL A 161 -5.80 4.65 -1.61
CA VAL A 161 -4.90 3.52 -1.36
C VAL A 161 -3.50 4.08 -1.19
N TYR A 162 -2.89 3.86 -0.04
CA TYR A 162 -1.51 4.23 0.25
C TYR A 162 -0.66 2.98 0.35
N VAL A 163 0.45 2.97 -0.37
CA VAL A 163 1.41 1.87 -0.39
C VAL A 163 2.76 2.40 0.06
N SER A 164 3.33 1.73 1.06
CA SER A 164 4.73 1.84 1.37
C SER A 164 5.19 0.52 2.00
N ARG A 165 6.32 0.00 1.56
CA ARG A 165 6.94 -1.21 2.10
C ARG A 165 7.60 -0.93 3.44
N HIS A 166 8.31 0.19 3.55
CA HIS A 166 9.13 0.50 4.74
C HIS A 166 8.46 1.51 5.68
N GLY A 167 7.46 2.26 5.22
CA GLY A 167 6.73 3.22 6.04
C GLY A 167 7.63 4.23 6.74
N GLU A 168 7.27 4.64 7.95
CA GLU A 168 7.99 5.62 8.78
C GLU A 168 9.25 5.00 9.46
N THR A 169 10.05 4.25 8.70
CA THR A 169 11.27 3.59 9.20
C THR A 169 12.28 4.57 9.82
N PRO A 170 12.59 5.74 9.22
CA PRO A 170 13.49 6.71 9.84
C PRO A 170 13.00 7.22 11.21
N ARG A 171 11.69 7.46 11.35
CA ARG A 171 11.07 7.83 12.62
C ARG A 171 11.13 6.70 13.64
N THR A 172 10.82 5.48 13.21
CA THR A 172 10.88 4.29 14.06
C THR A 172 12.30 4.05 14.57
N PHE A 173 13.32 4.24 13.72
CA PHE A 173 14.72 4.18 14.13
C PHE A 173 15.08 5.21 15.20
N SER A 174 14.64 6.46 15.02
CA SER A 174 14.85 7.52 16.02
C SER A 174 14.24 7.15 17.37
N ILE A 175 13.00 6.66 17.37
CA ILE A 175 12.29 6.22 18.58
C ILE A 175 13.05 5.08 19.29
N LEU A 176 13.51 4.07 18.53
CA LEU A 176 14.27 2.96 19.10
C LEU A 176 15.63 3.43 19.64
N SER A 177 16.23 4.44 19.02
CA SER A 177 17.48 5.04 19.48
C SER A 177 17.30 5.78 20.80
N ASP A 178 16.24 6.59 20.93
CA ASP A 178 15.89 7.29 22.17
C ASP A 178 15.66 6.29 23.31
N LEU A 179 14.90 5.21 23.04
CA LEU A 179 14.65 4.14 24.00
C LEU A 179 15.94 3.44 24.44
N ALA A 180 16.86 3.17 23.51
CA ALA A 180 18.15 2.56 23.83
C ALA A 180 19.05 3.47 24.69
N GLN A 181 18.86 4.79 24.61
CA GLN A 181 19.59 5.78 25.40
C GLN A 181 18.89 6.08 26.75
N GLY A 182 17.71 5.53 27.01
CA GLY A 182 16.93 5.80 28.21
C GLY A 182 16.19 7.14 28.17
N GLU A 183 16.07 7.76 27.00
CA GLU A 183 15.35 9.02 26.81
C GLU A 183 13.83 8.80 26.86
N PRO A 184 13.06 9.80 27.32
CA PRO A 184 11.61 9.68 27.40
C PRO A 184 10.97 9.63 26.01
N LEU A 185 10.10 8.64 25.80
CA LEU A 185 9.37 8.50 24.54
C LEU A 185 8.34 9.63 24.36
N SER A 186 8.41 10.33 23.23
CA SER A 186 7.38 11.31 22.84
C SER A 186 6.09 10.61 22.37
N PRO A 187 4.94 10.81 23.02
CA PRO A 187 3.67 10.20 22.60
C PRO A 187 3.28 10.55 21.16
N THR A 188 3.58 11.78 20.74
CA THR A 188 3.32 12.25 19.37
C THR A 188 4.18 11.52 18.35
N GLN A 189 5.48 11.34 18.64
CA GLN A 189 6.39 10.61 17.73
C GLN A 189 5.93 9.16 17.57
N PHE A 190 5.54 8.51 18.67
CA PHE A 190 5.01 7.16 18.65
C PHE A 190 3.70 7.05 17.86
N SER A 191 2.77 8.00 18.01
CA SER A 191 1.53 8.00 17.24
C SER A 191 1.74 8.22 15.73
N LEU A 192 2.86 8.83 15.34
CA LEU A 192 3.20 9.08 13.94
C LEU A 192 4.12 8.01 13.32
N CYS A 193 4.56 7.00 14.07
CA CYS A 193 5.44 5.95 13.54
C CYS A 193 4.69 4.76 12.96
N VAL A 194 3.37 4.67 13.17
CA VAL A 194 2.55 3.61 12.59
C VAL A 194 2.37 3.82 11.09
N HIS A 195 2.30 2.72 10.33
CA HIS A 195 2.25 2.74 8.86
C HIS A 195 1.15 3.64 8.27
N ASN A 196 -0.02 3.63 8.92
CA ASN A 196 -1.19 4.38 8.47
C ASN A 196 -1.20 5.84 8.94
N ALA A 197 -0.16 6.33 9.65
CA ALA A 197 -0.11 7.71 10.12
C ALA A 197 -0.20 8.71 8.96
N VAL A 198 0.40 8.40 7.80
CA VAL A 198 0.36 9.25 6.60
C VAL A 198 -1.08 9.48 6.11
N ILE A 199 -1.86 8.40 5.96
CA ILE A 199 -3.26 8.52 5.51
C ILE A 199 -4.20 9.04 6.61
N GLY A 200 -3.88 8.79 7.89
CA GLY A 200 -4.58 9.41 9.01
C GLY A 200 -4.42 10.92 9.00
N LEU A 201 -3.20 11.42 8.80
CA LEU A 201 -2.93 12.84 8.61
C LEU A 201 -3.62 13.39 7.36
N TRP A 202 -3.61 12.63 6.25
CA TRP A 202 -4.31 13.02 5.03
C TRP A 202 -5.80 13.26 5.27
N SER A 203 -6.49 12.30 5.90
CA SER A 203 -7.91 12.41 6.25
C SER A 203 -8.18 13.64 7.11
N ILE A 204 -7.39 13.86 8.17
CA ILE A 204 -7.55 15.00 9.08
C ILE A 204 -7.35 16.33 8.34
N LEU A 205 -6.34 16.42 7.47
CA LEU A 205 -5.96 17.68 6.81
C LEU A 205 -6.88 18.02 5.64
N ARG A 206 -7.41 17.03 4.92
CA ARG A 206 -8.44 17.23 3.89
C ARG A 206 -9.84 17.42 4.48
N GLY A 207 -10.08 16.93 5.70
CA GLY A 207 -11.42 16.87 6.29
C GLY A 207 -12.32 15.83 5.61
N HIS A 208 -11.72 14.78 5.02
CA HIS A 208 -12.44 13.75 4.27
C HIS A 208 -12.53 12.46 5.10
N THR A 209 -13.70 11.81 5.07
CA THR A 209 -13.98 10.55 5.77
C THR A 209 -14.24 9.38 4.82
N CYS A 210 -13.77 9.47 3.58
CA CYS A 210 -13.87 8.39 2.61
C CYS A 210 -12.96 7.21 2.98
N GLU A 211 -13.18 6.06 2.34
CA GLU A 211 -12.39 4.85 2.55
C GLU A 211 -10.90 5.11 2.28
N MET A 212 -10.03 4.66 3.20
CA MET A 212 -8.58 4.76 3.05
C MET A 212 -7.90 3.48 3.52
N THR A 213 -7.10 2.88 2.65
CA THR A 213 -6.34 1.65 2.93
C THR A 213 -4.85 1.96 2.95
N ALA A 214 -4.13 1.48 3.96
CA ALA A 214 -2.66 1.50 3.99
C ALA A 214 -2.12 0.08 3.82
N LEU A 215 -1.32 -0.13 2.77
CA LEU A 215 -0.74 -1.40 2.39
C LEU A 215 0.77 -1.39 2.61
N ALA A 216 1.26 -2.47 3.20
CA ALA A 216 2.67 -2.82 3.18
C ALA A 216 2.81 -4.21 2.54
N ALA A 217 3.57 -4.27 1.46
CA ALA A 217 3.85 -5.49 0.72
C ALA A 217 5.34 -5.51 0.36
N ALA A 218 5.83 -6.67 -0.08
CA ALA A 218 7.21 -6.83 -0.51
C ALA A 218 7.45 -6.10 -1.86
N GLY A 219 8.24 -6.69 -2.76
CA GLY A 219 8.66 -6.01 -4.00
C GLY A 219 7.52 -5.60 -4.95
N ASP A 220 6.30 -6.09 -4.78
CA ASP A 220 5.15 -5.83 -5.66
C ASP A 220 4.00 -5.08 -4.99
N GLY A 221 4.31 -4.23 -4.00
CA GLY A 221 3.30 -3.40 -3.35
C GLY A 221 2.58 -2.44 -4.29
N PHE A 222 3.25 -1.97 -5.35
CA PHE A 222 2.62 -1.13 -6.38
C PHE A 222 1.42 -1.81 -7.01
N GLU A 223 1.56 -3.05 -7.47
CA GLU A 223 0.48 -3.82 -8.10
C GLU A 223 -0.62 -4.21 -7.12
N HIS A 224 -0.28 -4.47 -5.86
CA HIS A 224 -1.30 -4.71 -4.84
C HIS A 224 -2.13 -3.45 -4.58
N GLY A 225 -1.48 -2.27 -4.62
CA GLY A 225 -2.18 -1.00 -4.57
C GLY A 225 -3.14 -0.80 -5.73
N ILE A 226 -2.75 -1.24 -6.93
CA ILE A 226 -3.62 -1.21 -8.12
C ILE A 226 -4.80 -2.16 -7.98
N ILE A 227 -4.60 -3.37 -7.44
CA ILE A 227 -5.67 -4.33 -7.18
C ILE A 227 -6.66 -3.77 -6.16
N GLU A 228 -6.17 -3.24 -5.05
CA GLU A 228 -7.02 -2.62 -4.03
C GLU A 228 -7.82 -1.45 -4.61
N ALA A 229 -7.18 -0.60 -5.41
CA ALA A 229 -7.86 0.50 -6.09
C ALA A 229 -8.89 0.01 -7.11
N ALA A 230 -8.60 -1.04 -7.87
CA ALA A 230 -9.54 -1.66 -8.80
C ALA A 230 -10.74 -2.27 -8.07
N GLY A 231 -10.55 -2.86 -6.89
CA GLY A 231 -11.63 -3.33 -6.02
C GLY A 231 -12.56 -2.19 -5.60
N LEU A 232 -11.99 -1.06 -5.15
CA LEU A 232 -12.79 0.13 -4.80
C LEU A 232 -13.55 0.71 -6.01
N LEU A 233 -12.96 0.66 -7.22
CA LEU A 233 -13.65 1.04 -8.45
C LEU A 233 -14.82 0.09 -8.77
N ASP A 234 -14.63 -1.23 -8.60
CA ASP A 234 -15.67 -2.25 -8.80
C ASP A 234 -16.82 -2.12 -7.78
N GLU A 235 -16.51 -1.67 -6.57
CA GLU A 235 -17.50 -1.30 -5.53
C GLU A 235 -18.27 0.00 -5.86
N GLY A 236 -17.91 0.69 -6.94
CA GLY A 236 -18.64 1.85 -7.45
C GLY A 236 -17.99 3.20 -7.18
N ALA A 237 -16.74 3.25 -6.71
CA ALA A 237 -16.01 4.52 -6.61
C ALA A 237 -15.80 5.11 -8.02
N PRO A 238 -16.11 6.41 -8.26
CA PRO A 238 -15.92 7.01 -9.59
C PRO A 238 -14.43 7.26 -9.92
N ALA A 239 -13.59 7.33 -8.90
CA ALA A 239 -12.15 7.46 -9.00
C ALA A 239 -11.51 6.99 -7.69
N VAL A 240 -10.23 6.60 -7.75
CA VAL A 240 -9.42 6.23 -6.58
C VAL A 240 -8.04 6.87 -6.70
N LEU A 241 -7.56 7.45 -5.60
CA LEU A 241 -6.19 7.92 -5.48
C LEU A 241 -5.30 6.78 -4.99
N LEU A 242 -4.27 6.43 -5.75
CA LEU A 242 -3.21 5.53 -5.31
C LEU A 242 -1.94 6.35 -5.09
N ILE A 243 -1.34 6.23 -3.91
CA ILE A 243 -0.04 6.84 -3.59
C ILE A 243 0.93 5.73 -3.20
N VAL A 244 2.07 5.67 -3.89
CA VAL A 244 3.25 4.89 -3.47
C VAL A 244 4.29 5.88 -2.98
N ALA A 245 4.88 5.65 -1.80
CA ALA A 245 5.97 6.49 -1.32
C ALA A 245 6.99 5.68 -0.52
N GLU A 246 8.28 5.98 -0.72
CA GLU A 246 9.38 5.43 0.08
C GLU A 246 10.35 6.54 0.45
N GLU A 247 10.81 6.53 1.69
CA GLU A 247 11.90 7.37 2.18
C GLU A 247 13.15 6.53 2.31
N LEU A 248 14.30 7.10 1.93
CA LEU A 248 15.58 6.44 2.16
C LEU A 248 15.71 6.03 3.63
N PRO A 249 16.09 4.78 3.90
CA PRO A 249 16.18 4.29 5.26
C PRO A 249 17.32 4.98 6.00
N ALA A 250 17.20 5.01 7.33
CA ALA A 250 18.28 5.45 8.21
C ALA A 250 19.59 4.72 7.87
N ALA A 251 20.73 5.40 8.02
CA ALA A 251 22.04 4.86 7.64
C ALA A 251 22.32 3.47 8.22
N ALA A 252 21.83 3.20 9.44
CA ALA A 252 21.93 1.91 10.08
C ALA A 252 21.23 0.79 9.29
N TYR A 253 20.12 1.05 8.60
CA TYR A 253 19.36 0.03 7.88
C TYR A 253 19.74 -0.16 6.41
N ARG A 254 20.52 0.76 5.83
CA ARG A 254 20.95 0.71 4.42
C ARG A 254 21.60 -0.62 3.99
N PRO A 255 22.38 -1.34 4.83
CA PRO A 255 22.92 -2.65 4.44
C PRO A 255 21.87 -3.77 4.22
N TRP A 256 20.63 -3.58 4.67
CA TRP A 256 19.56 -4.58 4.60
C TRP A 256 18.35 -4.14 3.77
N ILE A 257 18.36 -2.90 3.28
CA ILE A 257 17.30 -2.31 2.46
C ILE A 257 17.98 -1.83 1.17
N ASP A 258 17.83 -2.63 0.11
CA ASP A 258 18.44 -2.45 -1.20
C ASP A 258 17.43 -2.04 -2.28
N ASP A 259 16.16 -1.89 -1.91
CA ASP A 259 15.03 -1.64 -2.81
C ASP A 259 14.49 -0.20 -2.75
N VAL A 260 15.24 0.71 -2.13
CA VAL A 260 14.94 2.15 -2.10
C VAL A 260 16.16 2.89 -2.66
N PRO A 261 16.27 3.06 -4.00
CA PRO A 261 17.46 3.67 -4.61
C PRO A 261 17.62 5.15 -4.23
N PHE A 262 16.51 5.83 -3.97
CA PHE A 262 16.40 7.19 -3.46
C PHE A 262 14.99 7.39 -2.90
N SER A 263 14.75 8.46 -2.15
CA SER A 263 13.40 8.80 -1.66
C SER A 263 12.50 9.18 -2.84
N TYR A 264 11.30 8.62 -2.93
CA TYR A 264 10.37 8.93 -4.03
C TYR A 264 8.91 8.84 -3.59
N ALA A 265 8.04 9.49 -4.37
CA ALA A 265 6.61 9.20 -4.35
C ALA A 265 6.01 9.24 -5.76
N LEU A 266 4.97 8.44 -5.96
CA LEU A 266 4.14 8.37 -7.15
C LEU A 266 2.68 8.43 -6.72
N GLY A 267 1.93 9.41 -7.23
CA GLY A 267 0.49 9.53 -7.10
C GLY A 267 -0.19 9.23 -8.43
N LEU A 268 -1.20 8.38 -8.42
CA LEU A 268 -2.01 8.01 -9.59
C LEU A 268 -3.49 8.25 -9.30
N LEU A 269 -4.21 8.82 -10.26
CA LEU A 269 -5.66 8.94 -10.23
C LEU A 269 -6.28 7.90 -11.16
N LEU A 270 -6.78 6.82 -10.56
CA LEU A 270 -7.41 5.72 -11.27
C LEU A 270 -8.90 6.01 -11.47
N THR A 271 -9.43 5.65 -12.63
CA THR A 271 -10.88 5.70 -12.94
C THR A 271 -11.30 4.41 -13.65
N PRO A 272 -12.60 4.09 -13.70
CA PRO A 272 -13.08 2.97 -14.52
C PRO A 272 -12.69 3.15 -15.99
N GLY A 273 -12.32 2.06 -16.66
CA GLY A 273 -11.99 2.07 -18.09
C GLY A 273 -11.09 0.92 -18.50
N GLU A 274 -10.55 1.02 -19.71
CA GLU A 274 -9.83 -0.06 -20.39
C GLU A 274 -8.48 0.39 -20.98
N GLN A 275 -7.97 1.56 -20.61
CA GLN A 275 -6.67 2.07 -21.10
C GLN A 275 -5.50 1.20 -20.65
N TRP A 276 -5.58 0.63 -19.46
CA TRP A 276 -4.55 -0.23 -18.89
C TRP A 276 -5.14 -1.58 -18.54
N GLN A 277 -4.34 -2.61 -18.76
CA GLN A 277 -4.58 -3.97 -18.32
C GLN A 277 -3.44 -4.40 -17.41
N LEU A 278 -3.79 -4.97 -16.25
CA LEU A 278 -2.85 -5.64 -15.36
C LEU A 278 -3.24 -7.11 -15.22
N ASP A 279 -2.27 -7.98 -15.43
CA ASP A 279 -2.42 -9.42 -15.36
C ASP A 279 -1.39 -10.06 -14.42
N LEU A 280 -1.79 -11.14 -13.77
CA LEU A 280 -0.96 -11.94 -12.88
C LEU A 280 -0.75 -13.34 -13.44
N THR A 281 0.48 -13.64 -13.86
CA THR A 281 0.88 -14.97 -14.32
C THR A 281 1.81 -15.65 -13.31
N PRO A 282 1.94 -17.00 -13.34
CA PRO A 282 2.97 -17.69 -12.58
C PRO A 282 4.36 -17.14 -12.93
N GLY A 283 5.15 -16.81 -11.91
CA GLY A 283 6.49 -16.27 -12.09
C GLY A 283 7.51 -17.34 -12.46
N SER A 284 8.64 -16.91 -13.03
CA SER A 284 9.87 -17.69 -13.09
C SER A 284 10.80 -17.27 -11.96
N GLU A 285 11.84 -18.06 -11.65
CA GLU A 285 12.92 -17.65 -10.72
C GLU A 285 13.82 -16.58 -11.37
N THR A 286 13.23 -15.49 -11.84
CA THR A 286 13.93 -14.31 -12.35
C THR A 286 14.25 -13.36 -11.20
N ALA A 287 15.42 -12.76 -11.27
CA ALA A 287 15.79 -11.71 -10.33
C ALA A 287 14.81 -10.52 -10.47
N PRO A 288 14.52 -9.81 -9.36
CA PRO A 288 13.82 -8.53 -9.44
C PRO A 288 14.54 -7.57 -10.39
N GLY A 289 13.80 -6.63 -10.99
CA GLY A 289 14.38 -5.57 -11.78
C GLY A 289 15.22 -4.60 -10.94
N ASP A 290 16.04 -3.78 -11.62
CA ASP A 290 16.95 -2.81 -10.98
C ASP A 290 16.23 -1.63 -10.32
N LEU A 291 14.94 -1.45 -10.61
CA LEU A 291 14.10 -0.39 -10.04
C LEU A 291 12.90 -0.99 -9.30
N PRO A 292 12.43 -0.31 -8.23
CA PRO A 292 11.12 -0.58 -7.66
C PRO A 292 10.02 -0.50 -8.71
N ASN A 293 9.00 -1.36 -8.63
CA ASN A 293 7.94 -1.49 -9.63
C ASN A 293 7.26 -0.16 -9.98
N ALA A 294 7.02 0.73 -9.00
CA ALA A 294 6.42 2.04 -9.24
C ALA A 294 7.32 2.94 -10.12
N LEU A 295 8.63 2.93 -9.89
CA LEU A 295 9.60 3.68 -10.71
C LEU A 295 9.80 3.02 -12.08
N SER A 296 9.88 1.69 -12.12
CA SER A 296 9.93 0.92 -13.37
C SER A 296 8.72 1.23 -14.27
N TRP A 297 7.51 1.24 -13.70
CA TRP A 297 6.29 1.63 -14.40
C TRP A 297 6.33 3.07 -14.89
N LEU A 298 6.77 4.01 -14.05
CA LEU A 298 6.88 5.42 -14.44
C LEU A 298 7.89 5.60 -15.58
N ARG A 299 9.03 4.92 -15.53
CA ARG A 299 10.01 4.92 -16.63
C ARG A 299 9.38 4.40 -17.92
N ALA A 300 8.73 3.24 -17.88
CA ALA A 300 8.05 2.66 -19.03
C ALA A 300 6.98 3.60 -19.61
N LEU A 301 6.20 4.26 -18.74
CA LEU A 301 5.24 5.30 -19.13
C LEU A 301 5.93 6.43 -19.88
N LEU A 302 7.04 6.93 -19.33
CA LEU A 302 7.78 8.08 -19.85
C LEU A 302 8.58 7.78 -21.10
N VAL A 303 8.90 6.52 -21.44
CA VAL A 303 9.54 6.16 -22.71
C VAL A 303 8.55 5.56 -23.72
N ASP A 304 7.24 5.76 -23.48
CA ASP A 304 6.15 5.31 -24.34
C ASP A 304 6.14 3.79 -24.58
N GLN A 305 6.65 3.02 -23.61
CA GLN A 305 6.64 1.56 -23.64
C GLN A 305 5.23 1.05 -23.31
N ALA A 306 4.62 0.34 -24.27
CA ALA A 306 3.24 -0.14 -24.16
C ALA A 306 3.07 -1.35 -23.23
N THR A 307 4.11 -2.16 -23.03
CA THR A 307 4.05 -3.37 -22.21
C THR A 307 5.21 -3.43 -21.23
N LEU A 308 4.97 -3.90 -20.02
CA LEU A 308 6.00 -4.00 -18.98
C LEU A 308 5.74 -5.24 -18.12
N THR A 309 6.80 -5.93 -17.73
CA THR A 309 6.70 -7.08 -16.84
C THR A 309 7.50 -6.82 -15.58
N HIS A 310 6.87 -7.00 -14.43
CA HIS A 310 7.55 -7.00 -13.14
C HIS A 310 7.64 -8.44 -12.61
N PRO A 311 8.81 -9.08 -12.76
CA PRO A 311 9.02 -10.44 -12.29
C PRO A 311 9.09 -10.49 -10.76
N GLY A 312 8.58 -11.57 -10.20
CA GLY A 312 8.71 -11.91 -8.79
C GLY A 312 8.89 -13.41 -8.62
N LYS A 313 9.36 -13.85 -7.44
CA LYS A 313 9.79 -15.23 -7.18
C LYS A 313 8.76 -16.32 -7.54
N GLN A 314 7.46 -16.03 -7.39
CA GLN A 314 6.38 -17.00 -7.64
C GLN A 314 5.31 -16.46 -8.59
N ARG A 315 5.36 -15.17 -8.93
CA ARG A 315 4.34 -14.47 -9.70
C ARG A 315 4.97 -13.37 -10.53
N SER A 316 4.41 -13.12 -11.70
CA SER A 316 4.85 -12.08 -12.62
C SER A 316 3.67 -11.18 -12.93
N TRP A 317 3.88 -9.87 -12.80
CA TRP A 317 2.87 -8.87 -13.12
C TRP A 317 3.10 -8.36 -14.53
N ASN A 318 2.09 -8.44 -15.39
CA ASN A 318 2.17 -8.01 -16.78
C ASN A 318 1.25 -6.80 -16.98
N TRP A 319 1.87 -5.68 -17.28
CA TRP A 319 1.22 -4.41 -17.60
C TRP A 319 1.12 -4.27 -19.11
N GLN A 320 -0.04 -3.84 -19.59
CA GLN A 320 -0.26 -3.49 -20.98
C GLN A 320 -1.10 -2.22 -21.08
N ARG A 321 -0.63 -1.24 -21.85
CA ARG A 321 -1.43 -0.11 -22.29
C ARG A 321 -2.20 -0.52 -23.54
N LEU A 322 -3.51 -0.48 -23.46
CA LEU A 322 -4.42 -0.71 -24.57
C LEU A 322 -4.59 0.61 -25.34
N ALA A 323 -4.77 0.50 -26.66
CA ALA A 323 -4.84 1.64 -27.59
C ALA A 323 -6.16 2.40 -27.50
#